data_AF-A0A3S3UTP2-F1
#
_entry.id   AF-A0A3S3UTP2-F1
#
_cell.length_a   1.000
_cell.length_b   1.000
_cell.length_c   1.000
_cell.angle_alpha   90.00
_cell.angle_beta   90.00
_cell.angle_gamma   90.00
#
_symmetry.space_group_name_H-M   'P 1'
#
loop_
_entity.id
_entity.type
_entity.pdbx_description
1 polymer ?
#
loop_
_entity_poly.entity_id
_entity_poly.type
_entity_poly.pdbx_seq_one_letter_code
_entity_poly.pdbx_strand_id
1 'polypeptide(L)' 'MDARIKIAEESLKPSAERLKETVSQKVERLGQASPTKRRNYLDIFATTVPDPVELGVEHVQRSNNRL' A
#
# COMPACT_ATOMS: atom_id res chain seq x y z
N MET A 1 11.00 -24.26 18.89
CA MET A 1 10.58 -23.06 18.14
C MET A 1 9.38 -23.36 17.24
N ASP A 2 9.36 -24.50 16.57
CA ASP A 2 8.32 -24.92 15.62
C ASP A 2 6.89 -24.92 16.17
N ALA A 3 6.69 -25.33 17.43
CA ALA A 3 5.36 -25.30 18.05
C ALA A 3 4.77 -23.88 18.15
N ARG A 4 5.61 -22.86 18.38
CA ARG A 4 5.17 -21.46 18.48
C ARG A 4 4.79 -20.88 17.12
N ILE A 5 5.52 -21.28 16.07
CA ILE A 5 5.23 -20.88 14.69
C ILE A 5 3.91 -21.50 14.24
N LYS A 6 3.71 -22.79 14.51
CA LYS A 6 2.48 -23.50 14.13
C LYS A 6 1.22 -22.92 14.80
N ILE A 7 1.31 -22.54 16.08
CA ILE A 7 0.22 -21.87 16.79
C ILE A 7 -0.11 -20.51 16.17
N ALA A 8 0.92 -19.74 15.79
CA ALA A 8 0.72 -18.46 15.13
C ALA A 8 0.04 -18.64 13.76
N GLU A 9 0.49 -19.61 12.96
CA GLU A 9 -0.12 -19.95 11.67
C GLU A 9 -1.59 -20.38 11.82
N GLU A 10 -1.90 -21.25 12.79
CA GLU A 10 -3.26 -21.69 13.06
C GLU A 10 -4.16 -20.53 13.50
N SER A 11 -3.63 -19.58 14.27
CA SER A 11 -4.36 -18.36 14.66
C SER A 11 -4.59 -17.39 13.49
N LEU A 12 -3.72 -17.40 12.47
CA LEU A 12 -3.79 -16.53 11.30
C LEU A 12 -4.74 -17.04 10.22
N LYS A 13 -4.93 -18.35 10.09
CA LYS A 13 -5.81 -18.98 9.08
C LYS A 13 -7.23 -18.40 9.03
N PRO A 14 -7.97 -18.26 10.15
CA PRO A 14 -9.32 -17.69 10.13
C PRO A 14 -9.35 -16.23 9.66
N SER A 15 -8.28 -15.46 9.93
CA SER A 15 -8.18 -14.07 9.48
C SER A 15 -7.87 -13.98 7.99
N ALA A 16 -7.06 -14.90 7.46
CA ALA A 16 -6.78 -15.00 6.03
C ALA A 16 -8.03 -15.39 5.22
N GLU A 17 -8.83 -16.33 5.73
CA GLU A 17 -10.10 -16.72 5.10
C GLU A 17 -11.10 -15.56 5.08
N ARG A 18 -11.29 -14.86 6.20
CA ARG A 18 -12.14 -13.65 6.27
C ARG A 18 -11.66 -12.54 5.33
N LEU A 19 -10.35 -12.36 5.20
CA LEU A 19 -9.78 -11.38 4.28
C LEU A 19 -10.09 -11.75 2.82
N LYS A 20 -9.92 -13.03 2.47
CA LYS A 20 -10.24 -13.54 1.13
C LYS A 20 -11.70 -13.32 0.78
N GLU A 21 -12.62 -13.65 1.70
CA GLU A 21 -14.05 -13.42 1.53
C GLU A 21 -14.38 -11.93 1.35
N THR A 22 -13.80 -11.07 2.20
CA THR A 22 -13.98 -9.61 2.13
C THR A 22 -13.51 -9.04 0.80
N VAL A 23 -12.38 -9.53 0.28
CA VAL A 23 -11.83 -9.12 -1.01
C VAL A 23 -12.74 -9.58 -2.15
N SER A 24 -13.19 -10.84 -2.14
CA SER A 24 -14.13 -11.35 -3.15
C SER A 24 -15.42 -10.52 -3.20
N GLN A 25 -16.03 -10.23 -2.05
CA GLN A 25 -17.23 -9.39 -1.98
C GLN A 25 -16.98 -7.97 -2.49
N LYS A 26 -15.81 -7.38 -2.21
CA LYS A 26 -15.44 -6.05 -2.74
C LYS A 26 -15.24 -6.07 -4.24
N VAL A 27 -14.61 -7.10 -4.79
CA VAL A 27 -14.38 -7.27 -6.24
C VAL A 27 -15.70 -7.48 -6.97
N GLU A 28 -16.60 -8.31 -6.44
CA GLU A 28 -17.94 -8.52 -7.00
C GLU A 28 -18.78 -7.23 -6.99
N ARG A 29 -18.74 -6.47 -5.88
CA ARG A 29 -19.40 -5.15 -5.79
C ARG A 29 -18.84 -4.12 -6.78
N LEU A 30 -17.55 -4.23 -7.13
CA LEU A 30 -16.90 -3.41 -8.15
C LEU A 30 -17.17 -3.89 -9.59
N GLY A 31 -17.76 -5.08 -9.76
CA GLY A 31 -18.02 -5.70 -11.07
C GLY A 31 -19.17 -5.09 -11.88
N GLN A 32 -19.85 -4.05 -11.38
CA GLN A 32 -20.96 -3.37 -12.08
C GLN A 32 -20.84 -1.84 -12.10
N ALA A 33 -20.12 -1.23 -11.16
CA ALA A 33 -19.72 0.16 -11.25
C ALA A 33 -18.32 0.21 -11.88
N SER A 34 -18.22 0.71 -13.11
CA SER A 34 -16.92 1.18 -13.63
C SER A 34 -16.31 2.05 -12.53
N PRO A 35 -15.10 1.77 -12.03
CA PRO A 35 -14.50 2.59 -10.99
C PRO A 35 -14.40 4.00 -11.56
N THR A 36 -15.31 4.89 -11.18
CA THR A 36 -15.39 6.26 -11.70
C THR A 36 -14.09 6.93 -11.32
N LYS A 37 -13.10 6.90 -12.22
CA LYS A 37 -11.71 7.24 -11.96
C LYS A 37 -11.18 6.57 -10.67
N ARG A 38 -10.65 5.35 -10.77
CA ARG A 38 -9.50 5.00 -9.92
C ARG A 38 -8.43 6.05 -10.23
N ARG A 39 -8.31 7.10 -9.41
CA ARG A 39 -7.19 8.03 -9.51
C ARG A 39 -5.94 7.15 -9.40
N ASN A 40 -5.03 7.26 -10.37
CA ASN A 40 -3.76 6.57 -10.30
C ASN A 40 -3.12 6.95 -8.95
N TYR A 41 -2.45 6.01 -8.28
CA TYR A 41 -1.78 6.32 -7.01
C TYR A 41 -0.80 7.50 -7.19
N LEU A 42 -0.21 7.63 -8.38
CA LEU A 42 0.63 8.77 -8.77
C LEU A 42 -0.15 10.08 -8.81
N ASP A 43 -1.37 10.09 -9.35
CA ASP A 43 -2.22 11.27 -9.41
C ASP A 43 -2.63 11.72 -8.01
N ILE A 44 -2.90 10.76 -7.11
CA ILE A 44 -3.20 11.07 -5.70
C ILE A 44 -1.97 11.71 -5.06
N PHE A 45 -0.82 11.05 -5.16
CA PHE A 45 0.44 11.51 -4.56
C PHE A 45 0.81 12.93 -5.02
N ALA A 46 0.76 13.20 -6.32
CA ALA A 46 1.07 14.50 -6.88
C ALA A 46 0.15 15.63 -6.40
N THR A 47 -1.08 15.30 -5.97
CA THR A 47 -2.05 16.30 -5.48
C THR A 47 -2.06 16.48 -3.96
N THR A 48 -1.53 15.52 -3.21
CA THR A 48 -1.60 15.52 -1.73
C THR A 48 -0.25 15.67 -1.04
N VAL A 49 0.85 15.38 -1.74
CA VAL A 49 2.20 15.52 -1.20
C VAL A 49 2.76 16.84 -1.72
N PRO A 50 3.08 17.81 -0.84
CA PRO A 50 3.68 19.08 -1.23
C PRO A 50 5.05 18.87 -1.85
N ASP A 51 5.47 19.78 -2.73
CA ASP A 51 6.82 19.73 -3.30
C ASP A 51 7.85 19.84 -2.15
N PRO A 52 8.87 18.97 -2.08
CA PRO A 52 9.95 19.10 -1.10
C PRO A 52 10.57 20.51 -1.04
N VAL A 53 10.60 21.24 -2.16
CA VAL A 53 11.04 22.63 -2.24
C VAL A 53 10.09 23.56 -1.47
N GLU A 54 8.77 23.37 -1.58
CA GLU A 54 7.77 24.10 -0.80
C GLU A 54 7.89 23.82 0.72
N LEU A 55 8.41 22.65 1.08
CA LEU A 55 8.67 22.23 2.46
C LEU A 55 10.06 22.64 2.97
N GLY A 56 10.87 23.35 2.16
CA GLY A 56 12.24 23.73 2.52
C GLY A 56 13.20 22.55 2.65
N VAL A 57 12.85 21.40 2.07
CA VAL A 57 13.67 20.19 2.05
C VAL A 57 14.42 20.15 0.72
N GLU A 58 15.50 20.94 0.64
CA GLU A 58 16.33 20.93 -0.56
C GLU A 58 17.05 19.58 -0.69
N HIS A 59 17.07 19.05 -1.92
CA HIS A 59 17.85 17.87 -2.24
C HIS A 59 19.31 18.10 -1.84
N VAL A 60 19.76 17.46 -0.76
CA VAL A 60 21.18 17.23 -0.51
C VAL A 60 21.65 16.25 -1.59
N GLN A 61 21.92 16.75 -2.80
CA GLN A 61 22.76 16.06 -3.76
C GLN A 61 24.14 16.02 -3.13
N ARG A 62 24.41 14.95 -2.36
CA ARG A 62 25.78 14.55 -2.03
C ARG A 62 26.45 14.17 -3.35
N SER A 63 27.07 15.16 -3.99
CA SER A 63 28.06 14.96 -5.04
C SER A 63 29.24 14.21 -4.42
N ASN A 64 29.24 12.88 -4.55
CA ASN A 64 30.43 12.09 -4.25
C ASN A 64 31.42 12.26 -5.41
N ASN A 65 32.13 13.38 -5.45
CA ASN A 65 33.35 13.51 -6.24
C ASN A 65 34.51 13.10 -5.33
N ARG A 66 34.89 11.82 -5.37
CA ARG A 66 36.18 11.36 -4.84
C ARG A 66 37.19 11.36 -5.99
N LEU A 67 38.21 12.20 -5.83
CA LEU A 67 39.48 12.17 -6.54
C LEU A 67 40.16 10.80 -6.42
#